data_AF-A0A432VRI5-F1
#
_entry.id   AF-A0A432VRI5-F1
#
_cell.length_a   1.000
_cell.length_b   1.000
_cell.length_c   1.000
_cell.angle_alpha   90.00
_cell.angle_beta   90.00
_cell.angle_gamma   90.00
#
_symmetry.space_group_name_H-M   'P 1'
#
loop_
_entity.id
_entity.type
_entity.pdbx_description
1 polymer ?
#
loop_
_entity_poly.entity_id
_entity_poly.type
_entity_poly.pdbx_seq_one_letter_code
_entity_poly.pdbx_strand_id
1 'polypeptide(L)'
;MAVRSPAIDFANRHLPKGKAKVHLMYAELFNRGILPPTIEPPTIEEKRQLISTWLRGVYRKQDGSEQLLSKLERILEVPNFQDADLRWIDELDTSMLYTSWLILVRTSVIVNMNGSFTINSFSPRDWRDEQDAIFGDGLVLNPDYISLGLDQTPSSKEKIRQCLWEFFITSCQKTDVKKQVLRNLNIRVQTAKSSQWFTFAKGDSEEKLDWLWSYLKKELSLPYLISERMLAFKWERIFAEFELLDRSHNVKLAEYEKAKKAYKNSVRVKSDGKKARINLTLDLEAKNLLTEMAGGPRLQSQLIEKLIYQEAANRGLSK
;
A
#
# COMPACT_ATOMS: atom_id res chain seq x y z
N MET A 1 -42.51 -16.21 5.22
CA MET A 1 -41.14 -16.50 4.71
C MET A 1 -40.54 -15.20 4.25
N ALA A 2 -39.47 -14.72 4.89
CA ALA A 2 -38.79 -13.50 4.44
C ALA A 2 -38.18 -13.76 3.05
N VAL A 3 -38.55 -12.93 2.07
CA VAL A 3 -37.96 -12.95 0.72
C VAL A 3 -36.47 -12.65 0.90
N ARG A 4 -35.61 -13.65 0.70
CA ARG A 4 -34.16 -13.44 0.76
C ARG A 4 -33.76 -12.54 -0.40
N SER A 5 -33.17 -11.40 -0.09
CA SER A 5 -32.64 -10.48 -1.09
C SER A 5 -31.37 -11.08 -1.71
N PRO A 6 -31.33 -11.36 -3.03
CA PRO A 6 -30.14 -11.93 -3.69
C PRO A 6 -28.86 -11.11 -3.48
N ALA A 7 -29.03 -9.80 -3.31
CA ALA A 7 -28.02 -8.83 -2.92
C ALA A 7 -27.37 -9.12 -1.57
N ILE A 8 -28.18 -9.40 -0.56
CA ILE A 8 -27.72 -9.71 0.80
C ILE A 8 -27.07 -11.10 0.82
N ASP A 9 -27.61 -12.06 0.08
CA ASP A 9 -27.02 -13.39 -0.06
C ASP A 9 -25.65 -13.32 -0.76
N PHE A 10 -25.52 -12.49 -1.80
CA PHE A 10 -24.24 -12.19 -2.43
C PHE A 10 -23.25 -11.54 -1.46
N ALA A 11 -23.64 -10.46 -0.78
CA ALA A 11 -22.76 -9.77 0.16
C ALA A 11 -22.36 -10.66 1.35
N ASN A 12 -23.24 -11.54 1.83
CA ASN A 12 -22.93 -12.49 2.92
C ASN A 12 -21.94 -13.59 2.52
N ARG A 13 -21.69 -13.83 1.23
CA ARG A 13 -20.65 -14.76 0.77
C ARG A 13 -19.25 -14.16 0.89
N HIS A 14 -19.13 -12.84 0.79
CA HIS A 14 -17.84 -12.13 0.73
C HIS A 14 -17.56 -11.29 1.99
N LEU A 15 -18.58 -10.78 2.68
CA LEU A 15 -18.41 -10.00 3.90
C LEU A 15 -18.55 -10.87 5.15
N PRO A 16 -18.06 -10.41 6.33
CA PRO A 16 -18.17 -11.17 7.57
C PRO A 16 -19.61 -11.62 7.83
N LYS A 17 -19.77 -12.91 8.16
CA LYS A 17 -21.09 -13.58 8.27
C LYS A 17 -22.03 -12.81 9.19
N GLY A 18 -23.23 -12.48 8.69
CA GLY A 18 -24.24 -11.74 9.45
C GLY A 18 -23.93 -10.26 9.67
N LYS A 19 -22.86 -9.73 9.06
CA LYS A 19 -22.46 -8.32 9.15
C LYS A 19 -22.66 -7.58 7.82
N ALA A 20 -22.85 -8.27 6.70
CA ALA A 20 -23.03 -7.67 5.37
C ALA A 20 -24.08 -6.57 5.32
N LYS A 21 -25.23 -6.78 5.98
CA LYS A 21 -26.32 -5.80 6.05
C LYS A 21 -25.87 -4.47 6.69
N VAL A 22 -25.04 -4.54 7.72
CA VAL A 22 -24.51 -3.35 8.41
C VAL A 22 -23.58 -2.57 7.50
N HIS A 23 -22.68 -3.25 6.77
CA HIS A 23 -21.77 -2.61 5.82
C HIS A 23 -22.53 -1.92 4.69
N LEU A 24 -23.49 -2.62 4.08
CA LEU A 24 -24.33 -2.07 3.00
C LEU A 24 -25.11 -0.84 3.48
N MET A 25 -25.75 -0.91 4.64
CA MET A 25 -26.52 0.21 5.20
C MET A 25 -25.62 1.38 5.56
N TYR A 26 -24.47 1.13 6.18
CA TYR A 26 -23.54 2.20 6.54
C TYR A 26 -23.06 2.95 5.30
N ALA A 27 -22.61 2.23 4.28
CA ALA A 27 -22.13 2.82 3.03
C ALA A 27 -23.23 3.63 2.32
N GLU A 28 -24.46 3.14 2.27
CA GLU A 28 -25.58 3.86 1.66
C GLU A 28 -25.92 5.16 2.41
N LEU A 29 -25.95 5.12 3.74
CA LEU A 29 -26.20 6.32 4.55
C LEU A 29 -25.07 7.34 4.42
N PHE A 30 -23.81 6.87 4.37
CA PHE A 30 -22.66 7.73 4.15
C PHE A 30 -22.70 8.37 2.76
N ASN A 31 -22.98 7.59 1.72
CA ASN A 31 -23.10 8.08 0.34
C ASN A 31 -24.20 9.15 0.17
N ARG A 32 -25.30 9.04 0.93
CA ARG A 32 -26.36 10.06 0.95
C ARG A 32 -26.00 11.32 1.74
N GLY A 33 -24.79 11.40 2.30
CA GLY A 33 -24.36 12.50 3.18
C GLY A 33 -25.11 12.54 4.52
N ILE A 34 -25.76 11.44 4.90
CA ILE A 34 -26.53 11.36 6.15
C ILE A 34 -25.60 11.13 7.34
N LEU A 35 -24.57 10.29 7.15
CA LEU A 35 -23.52 10.09 8.14
C LEU A 35 -22.34 11.02 7.82
N PRO A 36 -21.76 11.70 8.81
CA PRO A 36 -20.62 12.58 8.58
C PRO A 36 -19.37 11.77 8.21
N PRO A 37 -18.43 12.37 7.46
CA PRO A 37 -17.14 11.75 7.21
C PRO A 37 -16.37 11.53 8.51
N THR A 38 -15.72 10.38 8.63
CA THR A 38 -14.89 10.02 9.79
C THR A 38 -13.43 9.90 9.37
N ILE A 39 -12.52 10.32 10.25
CA ILE A 39 -11.06 10.24 10.02
C ILE A 39 -10.63 8.78 9.98
N GLU A 40 -11.19 7.96 10.88
CA GLU A 40 -11.00 6.51 10.89
C GLU A 40 -12.34 5.81 10.56
N PRO A 41 -12.31 4.69 9.81
CA PRO A 41 -13.49 3.88 9.58
C PRO A 41 -14.06 3.36 10.91
N PRO A 42 -15.37 3.52 11.18
CA PRO A 42 -15.96 2.95 12.37
C PRO A 42 -15.94 1.43 12.32
N THR A 43 -15.77 0.82 13.50
CA THR A 43 -15.97 -0.61 13.74
C THR A 43 -17.38 -1.03 13.38
N ILE A 44 -17.62 -2.34 13.23
CA ILE A 44 -18.95 -2.83 12.87
C ILE A 44 -19.97 -2.51 13.98
N GLU A 45 -19.55 -2.56 15.22
CA GLU A 45 -20.35 -2.20 16.39
C GLU A 45 -20.72 -0.70 16.38
N GLU A 46 -19.78 0.18 16.03
CA GLU A 46 -20.05 1.61 15.85
C GLU A 46 -20.94 1.88 14.63
N LYS A 47 -20.70 1.21 13.50
CA LYS A 47 -21.58 1.26 12.31
C LYS A 47 -23.02 0.91 12.70
N ARG A 48 -23.22 -0.16 13.49
CA ARG A 48 -24.55 -0.55 14.01
C ARG A 48 -25.17 0.54 14.88
N GLN A 49 -24.39 1.15 15.77
CA GLN A 49 -24.87 2.20 16.66
C GLN A 49 -25.27 3.47 15.90
N LEU A 50 -24.47 3.88 14.91
CA LEU A 50 -24.76 5.03 14.04
C LEU A 50 -26.05 4.81 13.24
N ILE A 51 -26.17 3.64 12.59
CA ILE A 51 -27.39 3.24 11.86
C ILE A 51 -28.61 3.26 12.80
N SER A 52 -28.49 2.65 13.98
CA SER A 52 -29.60 2.56 14.95
C SER A 52 -30.01 3.93 15.51
N THR A 53 -29.06 4.84 15.66
CA THR A 53 -29.33 6.21 16.12
C THR A 53 -30.03 7.02 15.04
N TRP A 54 -29.58 6.92 13.79
CA TRP A 54 -30.26 7.55 12.65
C TRP A 54 -31.68 7.00 12.48
N LEU A 55 -31.87 5.68 12.52
CA LEU A 55 -33.19 5.05 12.42
C LEU A 55 -34.17 5.56 13.49
N ARG A 56 -33.71 5.70 14.74
CA ARG A 56 -34.51 6.26 15.85
C ARG A 56 -34.86 7.73 15.63
N GLY A 57 -33.98 8.51 14.99
CA GLY A 57 -34.21 9.92 14.68
C GLY A 57 -35.24 10.14 13.57
N VAL A 58 -35.21 9.31 12.52
CA VAL A 58 -36.13 9.39 11.37
C VAL A 58 -37.50 8.80 11.70
N TYR A 59 -37.55 7.70 12.45
CA TYR A 59 -38.80 7.02 12.77
C TYR A 59 -39.18 7.26 14.22
N ARG A 60 -39.86 8.37 14.48
CA ARG A 60 -40.40 8.70 15.82
C ARG A 60 -41.61 7.85 16.23
N LYS A 61 -42.17 6.98 15.38
CA LYS A 61 -43.31 6.10 15.72
C LYS A 61 -43.33 4.78 14.92
N GLN A 62 -43.45 3.68 15.66
CA GLN A 62 -44.17 2.43 15.39
C GLN A 62 -44.00 1.60 14.09
N ASP A 63 -43.13 1.91 13.15
CA ASP A 63 -42.82 0.93 12.08
C ASP A 63 -41.69 -0.01 12.53
N GLY A 64 -42.02 -1.31 12.64
CA GLY A 64 -41.09 -2.35 13.05
C GLY A 64 -39.84 -2.37 12.17
N SER A 65 -38.66 -2.50 12.80
CA SER A 65 -37.35 -2.48 12.15
C SER A 65 -37.24 -3.37 10.89
N GLU A 66 -38.00 -4.47 10.83
CA GLU A 66 -38.04 -5.38 9.67
C GLU A 66 -38.69 -4.77 8.40
N GLN A 67 -39.75 -3.96 8.51
CA GLN A 67 -40.39 -3.32 7.35
C GLN A 67 -39.51 -2.21 6.76
N LEU A 68 -38.69 -1.59 7.60
CA LEU A 68 -37.73 -0.57 7.23
C LEU A 68 -36.50 -1.15 6.53
N LEU A 69 -36.00 -2.26 7.07
CA LEU A 69 -34.92 -3.02 6.47
C LEU A 69 -35.32 -3.57 5.09
N SER A 70 -36.57 -3.99 4.91
CA SER A 70 -37.07 -4.44 3.58
C SER A 70 -37.30 -3.28 2.59
N LYS A 71 -37.68 -2.08 3.06
CA LYS A 71 -37.69 -0.86 2.22
C LYS A 71 -36.28 -0.45 1.80
N LEU A 72 -35.30 -0.54 2.69
CA LEU A 72 -33.89 -0.26 2.37
C LEU A 72 -33.28 -1.34 1.46
N GLU A 73 -33.67 -2.60 1.60
CA GLU A 73 -33.30 -3.70 0.68
C GLU A 73 -33.80 -3.46 -0.75
N ARG A 74 -34.90 -2.73 -0.95
CA ARG A 74 -35.38 -2.30 -2.27
C ARG A 74 -34.63 -1.09 -2.84
N ILE A 75 -34.01 -0.29 -1.98
CA ILE A 75 -33.24 0.91 -2.33
C ILE A 75 -31.78 0.54 -2.63
N LEU A 76 -31.26 -0.48 -1.96
CA LEU A 76 -29.98 -1.12 -2.25
C LEU A 76 -30.13 -1.92 -3.56
N GLU A 77 -30.17 -1.22 -4.70
CA GLU A 77 -29.89 -1.83 -6.00
C GLU A 77 -28.43 -2.31 -5.98
N VAL A 78 -28.21 -3.54 -5.52
CA VAL A 78 -26.90 -4.14 -5.63
C VAL A 78 -26.63 -4.34 -7.13
N PRO A 79 -25.45 -3.93 -7.61
CA PRO A 79 -25.08 -4.19 -9.00
C PRO A 79 -25.23 -5.68 -9.29
N ASN A 80 -25.60 -6.02 -10.53
CA ASN A 80 -25.65 -7.40 -11.04
C ASN A 80 -24.22 -8.00 -11.16
N PHE A 81 -23.52 -8.09 -10.04
CA PHE A 81 -22.27 -8.84 -9.89
C PHE A 81 -22.58 -10.30 -9.69
N GLN A 82 -21.87 -11.12 -10.45
CA GLN A 82 -21.85 -12.56 -10.25
C GLN A 82 -20.66 -12.91 -9.36
N ASP A 83 -20.76 -14.00 -8.60
CA ASP A 83 -19.62 -14.48 -7.79
C ASP A 83 -18.35 -14.64 -8.63
N ALA A 84 -18.50 -15.07 -9.88
CA ALA A 84 -17.41 -15.22 -10.83
C ALA A 84 -16.61 -13.91 -11.07
N ASP A 85 -17.24 -12.74 -10.94
CA ASP A 85 -16.60 -11.44 -11.16
C ASP A 85 -15.60 -11.08 -10.04
N LEU A 86 -15.84 -11.57 -8.81
CA LEU A 86 -15.00 -11.28 -7.64
C LEU A 86 -14.12 -12.47 -7.21
N ARG A 87 -14.44 -13.69 -7.65
CA ARG A 87 -13.77 -14.92 -7.21
C ARG A 87 -12.25 -14.90 -7.41
N TRP A 88 -11.76 -14.24 -8.45
CA TRP A 88 -10.32 -14.14 -8.69
C TRP A 88 -9.57 -13.40 -7.57
N ILE A 89 -10.25 -12.52 -6.81
CA ILE A 89 -9.69 -11.82 -5.64
C ILE A 89 -9.37 -12.82 -4.52
N ASP A 90 -10.17 -13.88 -4.37
CA ASP A 90 -9.95 -14.92 -3.36
C ASP A 90 -8.67 -15.71 -3.59
N GLU A 91 -8.32 -15.87 -4.86
CA GLU A 91 -7.18 -16.67 -5.33
C GLU A 91 -5.85 -15.90 -5.25
N LEU A 92 -5.90 -14.60 -4.92
CA LEU A 92 -4.72 -13.77 -4.83
C LEU A 92 -3.88 -14.08 -3.58
N ASP A 93 -2.56 -14.10 -3.78
CA ASP A 93 -1.61 -14.06 -2.67
C ASP A 93 -1.58 -12.68 -1.99
N THR A 94 -0.88 -12.59 -0.86
CA THR A 94 -0.81 -11.34 -0.07
C THR A 94 -0.25 -10.17 -0.87
N SER A 95 0.77 -10.39 -1.70
CA SER A 95 1.33 -9.35 -2.56
C SER A 95 0.32 -8.84 -3.58
N MET A 96 -0.36 -9.74 -4.28
CA MET A 96 -1.32 -9.34 -5.31
C MET A 96 -2.55 -8.66 -4.69
N LEU A 97 -2.98 -9.09 -3.50
CA LEU A 97 -4.02 -8.39 -2.74
C LEU A 97 -3.58 -6.98 -2.36
N TYR A 98 -2.37 -6.84 -1.81
CA TYR A 98 -1.82 -5.54 -1.45
C TYR A 98 -1.69 -4.63 -2.68
N THR A 99 -1.16 -5.12 -3.80
CA THR A 99 -1.07 -4.37 -5.06
C THR A 99 -2.44 -3.97 -5.57
N SER A 100 -3.43 -4.88 -5.52
CA SER A 100 -4.80 -4.58 -5.93
C SER A 100 -5.41 -3.45 -5.09
N TRP A 101 -5.24 -3.53 -3.78
CA TRP A 101 -5.69 -2.50 -2.86
C TRP A 101 -4.97 -1.17 -3.06
N LEU A 102 -3.65 -1.20 -3.25
CA LEU A 102 -2.87 0.02 -3.48
C LEU A 102 -3.26 0.72 -4.78
N ILE A 103 -3.51 -0.04 -5.85
CA ILE A 103 -4.08 0.50 -7.10
C ILE A 103 -5.40 1.18 -6.77
N LEU A 104 -6.34 0.45 -6.15
CA LEU A 104 -7.67 0.96 -5.87
C LEU A 104 -7.65 2.27 -5.06
N VAL A 105 -6.82 2.32 -4.02
CA VAL A 105 -6.69 3.46 -3.12
C VAL A 105 -6.03 4.67 -3.80
N ARG A 106 -5.17 4.44 -4.80
CA ARG A 106 -4.43 5.50 -5.54
C ARG A 106 -4.96 5.82 -6.92
N THR A 107 -6.06 5.20 -7.31
CA THR A 107 -6.70 5.49 -8.59
C THR A 107 -8.08 6.06 -8.37
N SER A 108 -8.39 7.18 -9.02
CA SER A 108 -9.76 7.65 -9.16
C SER A 108 -10.33 7.20 -10.51
N VAL A 109 -11.64 6.96 -10.53
CA VAL A 109 -12.37 6.67 -11.76
C VAL A 109 -13.12 7.93 -12.14
N ILE A 110 -12.72 8.56 -13.24
CA ILE A 110 -13.44 9.70 -13.81
C ILE A 110 -14.36 9.15 -14.88
N VAL A 111 -15.66 9.31 -14.71
CA VAL A 111 -16.64 9.02 -15.77
C VAL A 111 -16.81 10.29 -16.60
N ASN A 112 -16.39 10.22 -17.85
CA ASN A 112 -16.48 11.31 -18.82
C ASN A 112 -17.94 11.51 -19.25
N MET A 113 -18.28 12.71 -19.73
CA MET A 113 -19.64 13.06 -20.16
C MET A 113 -20.20 12.17 -21.28
N ASN A 114 -19.32 11.57 -22.09
CA ASN A 114 -19.68 10.62 -23.15
C ASN A 114 -19.92 9.17 -22.63
N GLY A 115 -19.90 8.95 -21.31
CA GLY A 115 -20.02 7.63 -20.70
C GLY A 115 -18.75 6.78 -20.75
N SER A 116 -17.67 7.26 -21.37
CA SER A 116 -16.33 6.66 -21.23
C SER A 116 -15.78 6.97 -19.84
N PHE A 117 -14.72 6.29 -19.44
CA PHE A 117 -14.09 6.53 -18.15
C PHE A 117 -12.57 6.55 -18.28
N THR A 118 -11.93 7.28 -17.37
CA THR A 118 -10.48 7.36 -17.26
C THR A 118 -10.09 6.96 -15.85
N ILE A 119 -9.17 5.99 -15.73
CA ILE A 119 -8.58 5.63 -14.44
C ILE A 119 -7.34 6.51 -14.27
N ASN A 120 -7.47 7.56 -13.48
CA ASN A 120 -6.35 8.42 -13.14
C ASN A 120 -5.62 7.83 -11.95
N SER A 121 -4.40 7.35 -12.16
CA SER A 121 -3.46 7.13 -11.06
C SER A 121 -2.93 8.49 -10.63
N PHE A 122 -3.04 8.82 -9.34
CA PHE A 122 -2.40 10.01 -8.80
C PHE A 122 -0.89 9.89 -9.02
N SER A 123 -0.30 10.77 -9.83
CA SER A 123 1.11 10.67 -10.22
C SER A 123 1.99 11.19 -9.08
N PRO A 124 3.18 10.61 -8.84
CA PRO A 124 4.13 11.15 -7.85
C PRO A 124 4.56 12.60 -8.10
N ARG A 125 4.37 13.13 -9.32
CA ARG A 125 4.62 14.56 -9.62
C ARG A 125 3.59 15.47 -8.96
N ASP A 126 2.34 15.06 -8.93
CA ASP A 126 1.25 15.81 -8.29
C ASP A 126 1.48 15.93 -6.77
N TRP A 127 2.26 15.00 -6.19
CA TRP A 127 2.52 14.92 -4.74
C TRP A 127 3.62 15.88 -4.27
N ARG A 128 4.49 16.36 -5.17
CA ARG A 128 5.54 17.33 -4.81
C ARG A 128 5.01 18.76 -4.76
N ASP A 129 3.96 19.05 -5.52
CA ASP A 129 3.39 20.40 -5.64
C ASP A 129 2.27 20.67 -4.61
N GLU A 130 1.76 19.63 -3.93
CA GLU A 130 0.69 19.72 -2.92
C GLU A 130 1.19 19.68 -1.45
N GLN A 131 2.34 20.26 -1.13
CA GLN A 131 2.64 20.59 0.27
C GLN A 131 1.74 21.71 0.83
N ASP A 132 1.00 22.44 -0.03
CA ASP A 132 0.26 23.65 0.36
C ASP A 132 -1.27 23.59 0.19
N ALA A 133 -1.88 22.45 -0.18
CA ALA A 133 -3.33 22.38 -0.41
C ALA A 133 -4.12 21.78 0.79
N ILE A 134 -4.32 22.63 1.81
CA ILE A 134 -5.44 22.72 2.77
C ILE A 134 -6.39 21.49 2.86
N PHE A 135 -5.89 20.37 3.38
CA PHE A 135 -6.53 19.52 4.40
C PHE A 135 -5.36 18.75 5.04
N GLY A 136 -5.20 18.86 6.37
CA GLY A 136 -4.03 18.32 7.08
C GLY A 136 -3.71 16.87 6.66
N ASP A 137 -2.46 16.64 6.25
CA ASP A 137 -1.88 15.37 5.77
C ASP A 137 -2.12 14.96 4.30
N GLY A 138 -2.13 15.91 3.34
CA GLY A 138 -1.42 15.83 2.04
C GLY A 138 -1.45 14.53 1.22
N LEU A 139 -2.53 13.74 1.29
CA LEU A 139 -2.62 12.43 0.65
C LEU A 139 -3.87 12.37 -0.22
N VAL A 140 -3.69 12.56 -1.54
CA VAL A 140 -4.80 12.39 -2.49
C VAL A 140 -5.11 10.90 -2.65
N LEU A 141 -6.20 10.49 -2.00
CA LEU A 141 -6.75 9.15 -2.07
C LEU A 141 -7.93 9.09 -3.05
N ASN A 142 -8.28 7.88 -3.49
CA ASN A 142 -9.51 7.62 -4.23
C ASN A 142 -10.73 8.17 -3.45
N PRO A 143 -11.44 9.19 -3.97
CA PRO A 143 -12.57 9.81 -3.27
C PRO A 143 -13.72 8.84 -3.02
N ASP A 144 -13.95 7.88 -3.93
CA ASP A 144 -14.96 6.84 -3.76
C ASP A 144 -14.58 5.86 -2.64
N TYR A 145 -13.29 5.63 -2.43
CA TYR A 145 -12.81 4.78 -1.34
C TYR A 145 -13.00 5.47 0.02
N ILE A 146 -12.68 6.76 0.07
CA ILE A 146 -12.90 7.59 1.27
C ILE A 146 -14.39 7.73 1.55
N SER A 147 -15.21 7.98 0.53
CA SER A 147 -16.65 8.18 0.67
C SER A 147 -17.43 6.93 1.07
N LEU A 148 -16.78 5.77 1.06
CA LEU A 148 -17.35 4.53 1.60
C LEU A 148 -16.91 4.26 3.04
N GLY A 149 -16.01 5.09 3.60
CA GLY A 149 -15.46 4.91 4.93
C GLY A 149 -14.74 3.57 5.08
N LEU A 150 -13.88 3.22 4.12
CA LEU A 150 -13.10 1.98 4.11
C LEU A 150 -11.74 2.17 4.78
N ASP A 151 -11.18 1.08 5.33
CA ASP A 151 -9.89 1.09 6.04
C ASP A 151 -8.73 1.44 5.13
N GLN A 152 -8.09 2.58 5.41
CA GLN A 152 -6.95 3.11 4.67
C GLN A 152 -5.63 2.44 5.06
N THR A 153 -5.61 1.69 6.16
CA THR A 153 -4.43 0.98 6.65
C THR A 153 -4.78 -0.43 7.16
N PRO A 154 -5.33 -1.31 6.28
CA PRO A 154 -5.84 -2.61 6.69
C PRO A 154 -4.72 -3.49 7.21
N SER A 155 -4.79 -3.87 8.49
CA SER A 155 -3.68 -4.53 9.21
C SER A 155 -3.44 -6.01 8.87
N SER A 156 -4.23 -6.64 7.99
CA SER A 156 -4.09 -8.06 7.63
C SER A 156 -4.56 -8.36 6.21
N LYS A 157 -4.14 -9.52 5.67
CA LYS A 157 -4.57 -10.00 4.34
C LYS A 157 -6.10 -10.06 4.23
N GLU A 158 -6.76 -10.52 5.30
CA GLU A 158 -8.20 -10.65 5.40
C GLU A 158 -8.87 -9.28 5.36
N LYS A 159 -8.32 -8.29 6.08
CA LYS A 159 -8.84 -6.91 6.04
C LYS A 159 -8.66 -6.28 4.66
N ILE A 160 -7.53 -6.48 3.99
CA ILE A 160 -7.32 -6.00 2.61
C ILE A 160 -8.40 -6.57 1.70
N ARG A 161 -8.62 -7.90 1.75
CA ARG A 161 -9.63 -8.57 0.95
C ARG A 161 -11.04 -8.02 1.23
N GLN A 162 -11.37 -7.86 2.51
CA GLN A 162 -12.63 -7.27 2.95
C GLN A 162 -12.82 -5.87 2.38
N CYS A 163 -11.80 -5.01 2.40
CA CYS A 163 -11.91 -3.66 1.84
C CYS A 163 -12.15 -3.67 0.33
N LEU A 164 -11.48 -4.55 -0.42
CA LEU A 164 -11.71 -4.71 -1.86
C LEU A 164 -13.16 -5.13 -2.13
N TRP A 165 -13.66 -6.11 -1.38
CA TRP A 165 -15.05 -6.55 -1.52
C TRP A 165 -16.05 -5.48 -1.15
N GLU A 166 -15.88 -4.83 0.01
CA GLU A 166 -16.75 -3.73 0.44
C GLU A 166 -16.80 -2.65 -0.64
N PHE A 167 -15.67 -2.21 -1.17
CA PHE A 167 -15.64 -1.22 -2.25
C PHE A 167 -16.51 -1.59 -3.46
N PHE A 168 -16.35 -2.81 -4.01
CA PHE A 168 -17.12 -3.21 -5.19
C PHE A 168 -18.58 -3.49 -4.89
N ILE A 169 -18.89 -4.00 -3.70
CA ILE A 169 -20.26 -4.27 -3.25
C ILE A 169 -21.01 -2.96 -2.98
N THR A 170 -20.39 -2.00 -2.30
CA THR A 170 -21.06 -0.82 -1.76
C THR A 170 -20.90 0.45 -2.59
N SER A 171 -19.99 0.52 -3.56
CA SER A 171 -19.86 1.73 -4.42
C SER A 171 -21.16 2.04 -5.17
N CYS A 172 -21.43 3.30 -5.45
CA CYS A 172 -22.67 3.72 -6.11
C CYS A 172 -22.55 3.82 -7.64
N GLN A 173 -21.38 3.41 -8.15
CA GLN A 173 -21.09 3.35 -9.57
C GLN A 173 -22.02 2.34 -10.28
N LYS A 174 -22.37 2.63 -11.54
CA LYS A 174 -23.16 1.70 -12.37
C LYS A 174 -22.44 0.36 -12.51
N THR A 175 -23.19 -0.74 -12.60
CA THR A 175 -22.64 -2.11 -12.71
C THR A 175 -21.56 -2.23 -13.79
N ASP A 176 -21.77 -1.64 -14.97
CA ASP A 176 -20.82 -1.72 -16.08
C ASP A 176 -19.49 -1.04 -15.77
N VAL A 177 -19.53 0.12 -15.10
CA VAL A 177 -18.34 0.84 -14.64
C VAL A 177 -17.57 -0.02 -13.64
N LYS A 178 -18.26 -0.60 -12.66
CA LYS A 178 -17.60 -1.45 -11.66
C LYS A 178 -16.96 -2.69 -12.29
N LYS A 179 -17.63 -3.35 -13.24
CA LYS A 179 -17.07 -4.49 -13.99
C LYS A 179 -15.85 -4.11 -14.81
N GLN A 180 -15.85 -2.93 -15.42
CA GLN A 180 -14.69 -2.42 -16.16
C GLN A 180 -13.52 -2.09 -15.22
N VAL A 181 -13.77 -1.48 -14.06
CA VAL A 181 -12.75 -1.25 -13.02
C VAL A 181 -12.13 -2.58 -12.57
N LEU A 182 -12.96 -3.60 -12.28
CA LEU A 182 -12.49 -4.95 -11.95
C LEU A 182 -11.63 -5.57 -13.05
N ARG A 183 -12.04 -5.47 -14.32
CA ARG A 183 -11.26 -5.97 -15.46
C ARG A 183 -9.90 -5.29 -15.55
N ASN A 184 -9.86 -3.96 -15.45
CA ASN A 184 -8.62 -3.20 -15.49
C ASN A 184 -7.70 -3.51 -14.30
N LEU A 185 -8.28 -3.65 -13.11
CA LEU A 185 -7.56 -4.07 -11.92
C LEU A 185 -6.93 -5.44 -12.13
N ASN A 186 -7.71 -6.42 -12.62
CA ASN A 186 -7.22 -7.77 -12.90
C ASN A 186 -6.08 -7.74 -13.94
N ILE A 187 -6.22 -7.00 -15.05
CA ILE A 187 -5.16 -6.87 -16.07
C ILE A 187 -3.85 -6.35 -15.44
N ARG A 188 -3.93 -5.28 -14.63
CA ARG A 188 -2.75 -4.72 -13.93
C ARG A 188 -2.15 -5.73 -12.96
N VAL A 189 -2.97 -6.46 -12.22
CA VAL A 189 -2.52 -7.49 -11.27
C VAL A 189 -1.87 -8.66 -11.99
N GLN A 190 -2.42 -9.14 -13.11
CA GLN A 190 -1.77 -10.21 -13.89
C GLN A 190 -0.44 -9.74 -14.48
N THR A 191 -0.37 -8.47 -14.91
CA THR A 191 0.88 -7.85 -15.37
C THR A 191 1.92 -7.83 -14.24
N ALA A 192 1.53 -7.36 -13.06
CA ALA A 192 2.37 -7.36 -11.86
C ALA A 192 2.82 -8.77 -11.47
N LYS A 193 1.92 -9.75 -11.53
CA LYS A 193 2.24 -11.15 -11.20
C LYS A 193 3.36 -11.72 -12.09
N SER A 194 3.45 -11.25 -13.34
CA SER A 194 4.48 -11.68 -14.28
C SER A 194 5.85 -11.00 -14.08
N SER A 195 5.92 -9.90 -13.34
CA SER A 195 7.09 -9.00 -13.36
C SER A 195 8.25 -9.43 -12.45
N GLN A 196 8.03 -10.40 -11.55
CA GLN A 196 9.03 -11.04 -10.67
C GLN A 196 9.96 -10.07 -9.89
N TRP A 197 9.58 -8.81 -9.73
CA TRP A 197 10.39 -7.80 -9.05
C TRP A 197 10.66 -8.17 -7.59
N PHE A 198 11.89 -7.88 -7.14
CA PHE A 198 12.35 -8.07 -5.75
C PHE A 198 12.09 -9.45 -5.13
N THR A 199 11.91 -10.48 -5.96
CA THR A 199 11.78 -11.87 -5.49
C THR A 199 12.99 -12.33 -4.67
N PHE A 200 14.18 -11.78 -4.95
CA PHE A 200 15.40 -12.04 -4.17
C PHE A 200 15.34 -11.58 -2.70
N ALA A 201 14.43 -10.67 -2.36
CA ALA A 201 14.26 -10.15 -1.00
C ALA A 201 13.03 -10.76 -0.30
N LYS A 202 12.27 -11.64 -0.97
CA LYS A 202 11.07 -12.25 -0.40
C LYS A 202 11.49 -13.24 0.71
N GLY A 203 10.93 -13.05 1.91
CA GLY A 203 11.25 -13.88 3.08
C GLY A 203 12.56 -13.52 3.80
N ASP A 204 13.22 -12.42 3.42
CA ASP A 204 14.36 -11.90 4.17
C ASP A 204 13.94 -11.25 5.51
N SER A 205 14.92 -10.97 6.37
CA SER A 205 14.66 -10.36 7.67
C SER A 205 14.09 -8.95 7.56
N GLU A 206 13.31 -8.56 8.57
CA GLU A 206 12.68 -7.24 8.64
C GLU A 206 13.68 -6.09 8.46
N GLU A 207 14.84 -6.15 9.11
CA GLU A 207 15.89 -5.13 8.98
C GLU A 207 16.33 -4.92 7.52
N LYS A 208 16.44 -6.02 6.75
CA LYS A 208 16.87 -5.93 5.35
C LYS A 208 15.78 -5.35 4.47
N LEU A 209 14.52 -5.72 4.73
CA LEU A 209 13.37 -5.15 4.04
C LEU A 209 13.22 -3.66 4.34
N ASP A 210 13.40 -3.24 5.59
CA ASP A 210 13.38 -1.83 5.98
C ASP A 210 14.54 -1.03 5.37
N TRP A 211 15.72 -1.64 5.27
CA TRP A 211 16.84 -1.05 4.53
C TRP A 211 16.51 -0.87 3.04
N LEU A 212 15.99 -1.92 2.39
CA LEU A 212 15.65 -1.88 0.96
C LEU A 212 14.55 -0.85 0.69
N TRP A 213 13.54 -0.80 1.55
CA TRP A 213 12.50 0.22 1.50
C TRP A 213 13.08 1.63 1.59
N SER A 214 13.96 1.89 2.57
CA SER A 214 14.60 3.19 2.74
C SER A 214 15.47 3.59 1.55
N TYR A 215 16.21 2.62 0.99
CA TYR A 215 17.00 2.81 -0.23
C TYR A 215 16.10 3.21 -1.41
N LEU A 216 15.03 2.46 -1.68
CA LEU A 216 14.15 2.72 -2.82
C LEU A 216 13.41 4.06 -2.68
N LYS A 217 12.95 4.42 -1.47
CA LYS A 217 12.34 5.74 -1.22
C LYS A 217 13.29 6.87 -1.60
N LYS A 218 14.56 6.78 -1.17
CA LYS A 218 15.58 7.79 -1.43
C LYS A 218 15.93 7.89 -2.91
N GLU A 219 16.21 6.76 -3.54
CA GLU A 219 16.73 6.73 -4.92
C GLU A 219 15.63 6.94 -5.97
N LEU A 220 14.41 6.46 -5.72
CA LEU A 220 13.33 6.45 -6.71
C LEU A 220 12.21 7.45 -6.41
N SER A 221 12.24 8.13 -5.26
CA SER A 221 11.15 9.02 -4.82
C SER A 221 9.78 8.33 -4.92
N LEU A 222 9.69 7.09 -4.45
CA LEU A 222 8.44 6.32 -4.50
C LEU A 222 7.31 7.10 -3.81
N PRO A 223 6.06 7.06 -4.30
CA PRO A 223 4.92 7.64 -3.58
C PRO A 223 4.59 6.75 -2.38
N TYR A 224 5.22 6.95 -1.21
CA TYR A 224 5.28 5.93 -0.16
C TYR A 224 4.34 6.14 1.04
N LEU A 225 3.69 7.30 1.17
CA LEU A 225 3.05 7.75 2.42
C LEU A 225 2.05 6.73 3.01
N ILE A 226 1.15 6.18 2.21
CA ILE A 226 0.18 5.14 2.66
C ILE A 226 0.92 3.86 3.06
N SER A 227 1.88 3.44 2.24
CA SER A 227 2.64 2.21 2.45
C SER A 227 3.56 2.26 3.65
N GLU A 228 3.94 3.45 4.13
CA GLU A 228 4.67 3.61 5.39
C GLU A 228 3.85 3.21 6.61
N ARG A 229 2.55 3.44 6.57
CA ARG A 229 1.62 3.05 7.64
C ARG A 229 1.34 1.54 7.63
N MET A 230 1.68 0.85 6.55
CA MET A 230 1.42 -0.58 6.33
C MET A 230 2.57 -1.48 6.78
N LEU A 231 3.00 -1.35 8.05
CA LEU A 231 4.19 -2.04 8.58
C LEU A 231 4.10 -3.58 8.57
N ALA A 232 2.88 -4.14 8.58
CA ALA A 232 2.65 -5.57 8.49
C ALA A 232 2.99 -6.18 7.11
N PHE A 233 3.21 -5.34 6.08
CA PHE A 233 3.35 -5.74 4.68
C PHE A 233 4.69 -5.30 4.08
N LYS A 234 5.80 -5.61 4.77
CA LYS A 234 7.13 -5.04 4.46
C LYS A 234 7.63 -5.36 3.06
N TRP A 235 7.46 -6.60 2.59
CA TRP A 235 7.90 -6.98 1.24
C TRP A 235 6.86 -6.60 0.20
N GLU A 236 5.58 -6.78 0.50
CA GLU A 236 4.46 -6.49 -0.39
C GLU A 236 4.41 -5.00 -0.75
N ARG A 237 4.70 -4.10 0.21
CA ARG A 237 4.79 -2.66 -0.08
C ARG A 237 5.92 -2.34 -1.04
N ILE A 238 7.10 -2.94 -0.88
CA ILE A 238 8.25 -2.73 -1.77
C ILE A 238 7.88 -3.17 -3.19
N PHE A 239 7.32 -4.36 -3.31
CA PHE A 239 6.88 -4.92 -4.58
C PHE A 239 5.84 -4.02 -5.26
N ALA A 240 4.75 -3.70 -4.56
CA ALA A 240 3.63 -2.97 -5.12
C ALA A 240 4.00 -1.53 -5.52
N GLU A 241 4.75 -0.83 -4.67
CA GLU A 241 5.18 0.55 -4.92
C GLU A 241 6.07 0.66 -6.15
N PHE A 242 6.97 -0.31 -6.31
CA PHE A 242 7.84 -0.35 -7.48
C PHE A 242 7.08 -0.75 -8.75
N GLU A 243 6.18 -1.73 -8.66
CA GLU A 243 5.35 -2.13 -9.78
C GLU A 243 4.47 -0.97 -10.26
N LEU A 244 3.96 -0.15 -9.35
CA LEU A 244 3.10 1.00 -9.66
C LEU A 244 3.87 2.28 -9.98
N LEU A 245 5.21 2.24 -9.96
CA LEU A 245 6.03 3.37 -10.37
C LEU A 245 5.72 3.75 -11.83
N ASP A 246 5.37 5.02 -12.07
CA ASP A 246 4.99 5.50 -13.41
C ASP A 246 6.23 5.72 -14.30
N ARG A 247 6.81 4.60 -14.73
CA ARG A 247 8.02 4.53 -15.55
C ARG A 247 7.91 3.36 -16.53
N SER A 248 8.59 3.48 -17.66
CA SER A 248 8.67 2.40 -18.64
C SER A 248 9.34 1.15 -18.05
N HIS A 249 9.02 -0.02 -18.61
CA HIS A 249 9.58 -1.29 -18.17
C HIS A 249 11.13 -1.29 -18.16
N ASN A 250 11.75 -0.73 -19.19
CA ASN A 250 13.22 -0.66 -19.29
C ASN A 250 13.84 0.18 -18.16
N VAL A 251 13.18 1.28 -17.78
CA VAL A 251 13.63 2.12 -16.66
C VAL A 251 13.47 1.36 -15.34
N LYS A 252 12.33 0.70 -15.12
CA LYS A 252 12.15 -0.17 -13.94
C LYS A 252 13.22 -1.25 -13.88
N LEU A 253 13.49 -1.96 -14.98
CA LEU A 253 14.50 -3.01 -15.01
C LEU A 253 15.90 -2.49 -14.60
N ALA A 254 16.29 -1.32 -15.12
CA ALA A 254 17.56 -0.70 -14.74
C ALA A 254 17.63 -0.35 -13.24
N GLU A 255 16.56 0.20 -12.68
CA GLU A 255 16.47 0.53 -11.25
C GLU A 255 16.43 -0.73 -10.35
N TYR A 256 15.75 -1.77 -10.80
CA TYR A 256 15.72 -3.07 -10.14
C TYR A 256 17.12 -3.68 -10.04
N GLU A 257 17.90 -3.68 -11.13
CA GLU A 257 19.27 -4.22 -11.12
C GLU A 257 20.22 -3.38 -10.23
N LYS A 258 20.07 -2.05 -10.21
CA LYS A 258 20.80 -1.19 -9.25
C LYS A 258 20.46 -1.54 -7.81
N ALA A 259 19.18 -1.65 -7.49
CA ALA A 259 18.71 -1.99 -6.14
C ALA A 259 19.19 -3.38 -5.71
N LYS A 260 19.13 -4.38 -6.60
CA LYS A 260 19.65 -5.73 -6.36
C LYS A 260 21.15 -5.75 -6.08
N LYS A 261 21.95 -4.97 -6.81
CA LYS A 261 23.38 -4.83 -6.56
C LYS A 261 23.66 -4.15 -5.22
N ALA A 262 22.94 -3.07 -4.91
CA ALA A 262 23.06 -2.37 -3.62
C ALA A 262 22.68 -3.27 -2.45
N TYR A 263 21.60 -4.04 -2.59
CA TYR A 263 21.13 -5.02 -1.60
C TYR A 263 22.17 -6.13 -1.33
N LYS A 264 22.75 -6.72 -2.37
CA LYS A 264 23.82 -7.71 -2.19
C LYS A 264 25.05 -7.12 -1.49
N ASN A 265 25.40 -5.87 -1.79
CA ASN A 265 26.53 -5.21 -1.17
C ASN A 265 26.27 -4.87 0.31
N SER A 266 25.05 -4.47 0.68
CA SER A 266 24.71 -4.21 2.09
C SER A 266 24.78 -5.47 2.95
N VAL A 267 24.43 -6.63 2.37
CA VAL A 267 24.58 -7.94 3.01
C VAL A 267 26.05 -8.32 3.20
N ARG A 268 26.91 -8.10 2.20
CA ARG A 268 28.36 -8.39 2.30
C ARG A 268 29.05 -7.57 3.38
N VAL A 269 28.68 -6.30 3.54
CA VAL A 269 29.25 -5.42 4.59
C VAL A 269 28.88 -5.90 6.00
N LYS A 270 27.76 -6.62 6.18
CA LYS A 270 27.40 -7.24 7.47
C LYS A 270 28.07 -8.61 7.68
N SER A 271 28.36 -9.39 6.63
CA SER A 271 28.98 -10.73 6.75
C SER A 271 30.50 -10.70 6.83
N ASP A 272 31.15 -9.70 6.23
CA ASP A 272 32.57 -9.44 6.43
C ASP A 272 32.73 -8.78 7.80
N GLY A 273 32.90 -9.61 8.84
CA GLY A 273 33.03 -9.19 10.23
C GLY A 273 33.80 -7.88 10.38
N LYS A 274 33.06 -6.80 10.72
CA LYS A 274 33.51 -5.46 11.11
C LYS A 274 34.97 -5.11 10.76
N LYS A 275 35.29 -4.89 9.48
CA LYS A 275 36.29 -3.85 9.18
C LYS A 275 35.57 -2.50 9.28
N ALA A 276 35.59 -1.91 10.48
CA ALA A 276 35.07 -0.56 10.69
C ALA A 276 35.81 0.39 9.74
N ARG A 277 35.09 0.99 8.78
CA ARG A 277 35.66 2.03 7.93
C ARG A 277 35.75 3.31 8.77
N ILE A 278 36.96 3.69 9.12
CA ILE A 278 37.25 4.93 9.82
C ILE A 278 37.65 5.96 8.77
N ASN A 279 36.90 7.05 8.68
CA ASN A 279 37.30 8.20 7.87
C ASN A 279 38.34 9.00 8.64
N LEU A 280 39.56 9.05 8.13
CA LEU A 280 40.63 9.88 8.68
C LEU A 280 40.71 11.18 7.89
N THR A 281 40.68 12.31 8.58
CA THR A 281 41.00 13.61 8.00
C THR A 281 42.49 13.83 8.16
N LEU A 282 43.20 13.91 7.03
CA LEU A 282 44.64 14.21 6.97
C LEU A 282 44.82 15.59 6.35
N ASP A 283 45.83 16.33 6.81
CA ASP A 283 46.30 17.49 6.07
C ASP A 283 46.93 17.07 4.73
N LEU A 284 47.16 18.05 3.85
CA LEU A 284 47.61 17.80 2.49
C LEU A 284 49.01 17.16 2.45
N GLU A 285 49.89 17.56 3.36
CA GLU A 285 51.27 17.09 3.44
C GLU A 285 51.32 15.62 3.87
N ALA A 286 50.62 15.27 4.95
CA ALA A 286 50.49 13.91 5.45
C ALA A 286 49.81 12.99 4.42
N LYS A 287 48.82 13.49 3.68
CA LYS A 287 48.16 12.73 2.60
C LYS A 287 49.11 12.44 1.44
N ASN A 288 49.92 13.42 1.04
CA ASN A 288 50.89 13.24 -0.05
C ASN A 288 51.99 12.26 0.36
N LEU A 289 52.55 12.42 1.56
CA LEU A 289 53.56 11.52 2.11
C LEU A 289 53.02 10.09 2.22
N LEU A 290 51.78 9.92 2.72
CA LEU A 290 51.15 8.60 2.80
C LEU A 290 50.96 7.96 1.42
N THR A 291 50.61 8.76 0.41
CA THR A 291 50.44 8.28 -0.97
C THR A 291 51.76 7.80 -1.55
N GLU A 292 52.83 8.56 -1.32
CA GLU A 292 54.18 8.24 -1.77
C GLU A 292 54.71 6.98 -1.07
N MET A 293 54.63 6.92 0.25
CA MET A 293 55.05 5.76 1.04
C MET A 293 54.27 4.48 0.72
N ALA A 294 52.99 4.61 0.38
CA ALA A 294 52.15 3.47 0.03
C ALA A 294 52.39 2.97 -1.41
N GLY A 295 53.10 3.72 -2.27
CA GLY A 295 53.22 3.41 -3.69
C GLY A 295 51.91 3.66 -4.47
N GLY A 296 51.03 4.52 -3.94
CA GLY A 296 49.80 4.98 -4.60
C GLY A 296 48.53 4.90 -3.74
N PRO A 297 47.43 5.53 -4.19
CA PRO A 297 46.23 5.73 -3.36
C PRO A 297 45.52 4.44 -2.93
N ARG A 298 45.62 3.36 -3.73
CA ARG A 298 44.93 2.09 -3.47
C ARG A 298 45.53 1.28 -2.33
N LEU A 299 46.76 1.61 -1.91
CA LEU A 299 47.52 0.87 -0.90
C LEU A 299 47.58 1.58 0.46
N GLN A 300 47.04 2.80 0.56
CA GLN A 300 47.08 3.62 1.76
C GLN A 300 46.50 2.93 3.00
N SER A 301 45.35 2.26 2.87
CA SER A 301 44.72 1.58 4.00
C SER A 301 45.56 0.42 4.56
N GLN A 302 46.27 -0.30 3.69
CA GLN A 302 47.17 -1.38 4.12
C GLN A 302 48.40 -0.84 4.84
N LEU A 303 48.95 0.27 4.35
CA LEU A 303 50.08 0.93 5.00
C LEU A 303 49.68 1.49 6.38
N ILE A 304 48.53 2.17 6.49
CA ILE A 304 48.03 2.67 7.78
C ILE A 304 47.83 1.52 8.77
N GLU A 305 47.20 0.42 8.35
CA GLU A 305 46.99 -0.75 9.19
C GLU A 305 48.33 -1.30 9.70
N LYS A 306 49.34 -1.42 8.81
CA LYS A 306 50.69 -1.85 9.18
C LYS A 306 51.37 -0.90 10.18
N LEU A 307 51.29 0.41 9.97
CA LEU A 307 51.88 1.43 10.85
C LEU A 307 51.25 1.41 12.24
N ILE A 308 49.92 1.27 12.32
CA ILE A 308 49.19 1.16 13.58
C ILE A 308 49.62 -0.09 14.35
N TYR A 309 49.75 -1.25 13.68
CA TYR A 309 50.21 -2.48 14.34
C TYR A 309 51.65 -2.38 14.80
N GLN A 310 52.54 -1.78 14.00
CA GLN A 310 53.94 -1.55 14.39
C GLN A 310 54.03 -0.65 15.62
N GLU A 311 53.28 0.44 15.65
CA GLU A 311 53.27 1.37 16.78
C GLU A 311 52.65 0.73 18.04
N ALA A 312 51.57 -0.07 17.89
CA ALA A 312 50.97 -0.81 18.99
C ALA A 312 51.94 -1.85 19.58
N ALA A 313 52.70 -2.56 18.73
CA ALA A 313 53.73 -3.50 19.17
C ALA A 313 54.87 -2.78 19.90
N ASN A 314 55.33 -1.64 19.39
CA ASN A 314 56.37 -0.82 20.04
C ASN A 314 55.95 -0.30 21.42
N ARG A 315 54.64 -0.09 21.62
CA ARG A 315 54.06 0.33 22.91
C ARG A 315 53.69 -0.83 23.84
N GLY A 316 53.97 -2.08 23.46
CA GLY A 316 53.60 -3.26 24.25
C GLY A 316 52.09 -3.51 24.34
N LEU A 317 51.31 -2.97 23.40
CA LEU A 317 49.85 -3.04 23.36
C LEU A 317 49.34 -4.14 22.40
N SER A 318 50.22 -5.00 21.87
CA SER A 318 49.81 -6.13 21.04
C SER A 318 49.20 -7.24 21.91
N LYS A 319 48.01 -7.73 21.54
CA LYS A 319 47.49 -9.01 22.02
C LYS A 319 48.35 -10.17 21.52
#